data_AF-A0A543IHY2-F1
#
_entry.id   AF-A0A543IHY2-F1
#
_cell.length_a   1.000
_cell.length_b   1.000
_cell.length_c   1.000
_cell.angle_alpha   90.00
_cell.angle_beta   90.00
_cell.angle_gamma   90.00
#
_symmetry.space_group_name_H-M   'P 1'
#
loop_
_entity.id
_entity.type
_entity.pdbx_description
1 polymer ?
#
loop_
_entity_poly.entity_id
_entity_poly.type
_entity_poly.pdbx_seq_one_letter_code
_entity_poly.pdbx_strand_id
1 'polypeptide(L)'
;MPGVHRRKSPGRHRKPSQFTVRWRTTGGVLVGAAVLATAAATAQASVLPFGSAPAPVSAADPDRGQSGDRGGSSSKDRSSSGRSGNSGKSGKSGSGSGNEGGTRDRPRTGDARGGQANDGGDGGERPDGQESEGSDEQPAKPRPTAEEAIELARSQVGVKEDANGETKYNQWYMASPRAKETVARDGGSVRGYQKAPWCDMFISWLGDQLGFADQFGSDAWTVAHARWFRDQGRWGTEPKPGAIVFYAWNGGKNISDIVHIGIVTRKINDTTVEAIEGNTDKAVRVRQRPTRTIVGYGYPEYRS
;
A
#
# COMPACT_ATOMS: atom_id res chain seq x y z
N MET A 1 34.09 52.52 24.07
CA MET A 1 34.26 52.41 22.61
C MET A 1 33.61 51.12 22.12
N PRO A 2 33.06 51.07 20.89
CA PRO A 2 32.04 50.10 20.47
C PRO A 2 32.60 48.68 20.22
N GLY A 3 31.81 47.59 20.14
CA GLY A 3 30.35 47.48 20.04
C GLY A 3 29.92 46.92 18.67
N VAL A 4 29.66 45.61 18.55
CA VAL A 4 29.14 44.99 17.31
C VAL A 4 28.12 43.90 17.62
N HIS A 5 26.85 44.13 17.24
CA HIS A 5 25.81 43.10 17.24
C HIS A 5 26.02 42.09 16.10
N ARG A 6 25.90 40.79 16.38
CA ARG A 6 25.86 39.75 15.33
C ARG A 6 24.41 39.32 15.06
N ARG A 7 23.71 40.05 14.18
CA ARG A 7 22.35 39.67 13.72
C ARG A 7 22.40 38.36 12.92
N LYS A 8 21.45 37.46 13.19
CA LYS A 8 21.11 36.34 12.29
C LYS A 8 20.29 36.89 11.11
N SER A 9 20.51 36.35 9.91
CA SER A 9 19.62 36.54 8.75
C SER A 9 19.16 35.17 8.21
N PRO A 10 17.92 35.06 7.70
CA PRO A 10 17.27 33.77 7.46
C PRO A 10 17.63 33.14 6.12
N GLY A 11 17.60 31.80 6.06
CA GLY A 11 17.67 31.06 4.79
C GLY A 11 16.42 31.27 3.95
N ARG A 12 16.58 31.66 2.68
CA ARG A 12 15.47 31.83 1.73
C ARG A 12 14.96 30.48 1.21
N HIS A 13 13.63 30.33 1.19
CA HIS A 13 12.96 29.31 0.37
C HIS A 13 13.35 29.44 -1.12
N ARG A 14 13.60 28.30 -1.79
CA ARG A 14 13.54 28.20 -3.25
C ARG A 14 12.11 27.83 -3.66
N LYS A 15 11.53 28.58 -4.61
CA LYS A 15 10.34 28.15 -5.36
C LYS A 15 10.77 27.20 -6.48
N PRO A 16 10.01 26.14 -6.81
CA PRO A 16 10.23 25.36 -8.02
C PRO A 16 9.75 26.13 -9.26
N SER A 17 10.53 26.07 -10.34
CA SER A 17 10.14 26.57 -11.66
C SER A 17 9.15 25.61 -12.32
N GLN A 18 7.99 26.10 -12.78
CA GLN A 18 7.04 25.29 -13.52
C GLN A 18 7.44 25.19 -15.00
N PHE A 19 7.60 23.96 -15.50
CA PHE A 19 7.74 23.70 -16.93
C PHE A 19 6.36 23.61 -17.57
N THR A 20 6.01 24.60 -18.39
CA THR A 20 4.74 24.62 -19.13
C THR A 20 4.88 23.87 -20.46
N VAL A 21 4.49 22.59 -20.50
CA VAL A 21 4.41 21.85 -21.77
C VAL A 21 3.10 22.22 -22.48
N ARG A 22 3.21 22.94 -23.60
CA ARG A 22 2.06 23.26 -24.47
C ARG A 22 1.78 22.09 -25.41
N TRP A 23 0.78 21.27 -25.09
CA TRP A 23 0.18 20.35 -26.06
C TRP A 23 -0.68 21.12 -27.06
N ARG A 24 -0.46 20.88 -28.36
CA ARG A 24 -1.34 21.34 -29.44
C ARG A 24 -2.30 20.22 -29.81
N THR A 25 -3.57 20.36 -29.42
CA THR A 25 -4.64 19.47 -29.86
C THR A 25 -5.20 19.94 -31.20
N THR A 26 -4.92 19.20 -32.27
CA THR A 26 -5.64 19.34 -33.55
C THR A 26 -6.83 18.39 -33.51
N GLY A 27 -8.05 18.93 -33.54
CA GLY A 27 -9.27 18.13 -33.56
C GLY A 27 -9.52 17.48 -34.93
N GLY A 28 -9.94 16.21 -34.91
CA GLY A 28 -10.55 15.52 -36.05
C GLY A 28 -11.79 14.79 -35.56
N VAL A 29 -12.96 15.22 -36.02
CA VAL A 29 -14.23 14.55 -35.72
C VAL A 29 -14.40 13.39 -36.70
N LEU A 30 -14.42 12.16 -36.18
CA LEU A 30 -14.84 10.98 -36.94
C LEU A 30 -16.19 10.50 -36.41
N VAL A 31 -17.23 10.72 -37.21
CA VAL A 31 -18.55 10.09 -37.08
C VAL A 31 -18.51 8.80 -37.91
N GLY A 32 -18.86 7.65 -37.31
CA GLY A 32 -18.93 6.41 -38.09
C GLY A 32 -19.23 5.15 -37.28
N ALA A 33 -20.46 4.65 -37.42
CA ALA A 33 -20.92 3.27 -37.23
C ALA A 33 -20.53 2.52 -35.93
N ALA A 34 -21.52 2.34 -35.05
CA ALA A 34 -21.50 1.27 -34.06
C ALA A 34 -21.78 -0.08 -34.75
N VAL A 35 -20.90 -1.06 -34.55
CA VAL A 35 -21.18 -2.48 -34.84
C VAL A 35 -21.21 -3.22 -33.51
N LEU A 36 -22.40 -3.65 -33.09
CA LEU A 36 -22.60 -4.50 -31.93
C LEU A 36 -22.08 -5.92 -32.25
N ALA A 37 -20.93 -6.27 -31.69
CA ALA A 37 -20.39 -7.63 -31.71
C ALA A 37 -20.37 -8.18 -30.27
N THR A 38 -21.44 -8.88 -29.88
CA THR A 38 -21.53 -9.55 -28.58
C THR A 38 -20.64 -10.78 -28.55
N ALA A 39 -19.41 -10.62 -28.06
CA ALA A 39 -18.50 -11.73 -27.77
C ALA A 39 -18.58 -12.11 -26.28
N ALA A 40 -19.44 -13.05 -25.93
CA ALA A 40 -19.51 -13.62 -24.59
C ALA A 40 -18.32 -14.56 -24.34
N ALA A 41 -17.21 -14.02 -23.84
CA ALA A 41 -16.04 -14.79 -23.43
C ALA A 41 -16.20 -15.27 -21.98
N THR A 42 -16.74 -16.48 -21.79
CA THR A 42 -16.88 -17.12 -20.47
C THR A 42 -15.53 -17.63 -19.96
N ALA A 43 -14.75 -16.75 -19.35
CA ALA A 43 -13.50 -17.12 -18.67
C ALA A 43 -13.79 -17.82 -17.33
N GLN A 44 -13.95 -19.14 -17.35
CA GLN A 44 -13.98 -19.96 -16.13
C GLN A 44 -12.56 -20.03 -15.52
N ALA A 45 -12.26 -19.11 -14.59
CA ALA A 45 -11.08 -19.18 -13.76
C ALA A 45 -11.27 -20.23 -12.65
N SER A 46 -10.97 -21.49 -12.95
CA SER A 46 -10.97 -22.58 -11.97
C SER A 46 -9.94 -22.31 -10.87
N VAL A 47 -10.42 -21.94 -9.68
CA VAL A 47 -9.59 -21.81 -8.47
C VAL A 47 -9.13 -23.20 -8.05
N LEU A 48 -7.88 -23.58 -8.37
CA LEU A 48 -7.31 -24.84 -7.91
C LEU A 48 -7.07 -24.80 -6.39
N PRO A 49 -7.62 -25.74 -5.60
CA PRO A 49 -7.33 -25.82 -4.17
C PRO A 49 -5.92 -26.38 -3.96
N PHE A 50 -4.93 -25.51 -3.79
CA PHE A 50 -3.60 -25.89 -3.32
C PHE A 50 -3.63 -26.19 -1.82
N GLY A 51 -3.78 -27.48 -1.44
CA GLY A 51 -3.55 -27.88 -0.05
C GLY A 51 -4.17 -29.19 0.41
N SER A 52 -3.74 -30.33 -0.13
CA SER A 52 -3.88 -31.60 0.62
C SER A 52 -2.72 -31.73 1.59
N ALA A 53 -3.03 -31.73 2.89
CA ALA A 53 -2.05 -32.09 3.93
C ALA A 53 -1.72 -33.60 3.84
N PRO A 54 -0.46 -34.02 4.06
CA PRO A 54 -0.12 -35.43 4.10
C PRO A 54 -0.63 -36.09 5.38
N ALA A 55 -1.41 -37.17 5.22
CA ALA A 55 -1.77 -38.08 6.30
C ALA A 55 -0.56 -38.96 6.71
N PRO A 56 -0.51 -39.51 7.92
CA PRO A 56 0.70 -40.16 8.45
C PRO A 56 0.91 -41.56 7.86
N VAL A 57 2.17 -41.89 7.60
CA VAL A 57 2.63 -43.28 7.39
C VAL A 57 3.37 -43.75 8.64
N SER A 58 3.15 -45.01 9.02
CA SER A 58 3.79 -45.64 10.17
C SER A 58 4.29 -47.05 9.81
N ALA A 59 5.47 -47.41 10.33
CA ALA A 59 6.22 -48.67 10.15
C ALA A 59 6.61 -49.01 8.69
N ALA A 60 7.84 -49.42 8.35
CA ALA A 60 8.76 -50.27 9.10
C ALA A 60 10.24 -50.09 8.68
N ASP A 61 11.15 -50.49 9.58
CA ASP A 61 12.56 -50.83 9.31
C ASP A 61 12.67 -52.03 8.33
N PRO A 62 13.72 -52.16 7.48
CA PRO A 62 15.02 -52.62 8.01
C PRO A 62 16.33 -52.17 7.31
N ASP A 63 17.35 -52.01 8.16
CA ASP A 63 18.79 -52.38 8.04
C ASP A 63 19.68 -51.97 6.81
N ARG A 64 20.97 -51.73 7.16
CA ARG A 64 22.19 -51.68 6.34
C ARG A 64 22.41 -50.54 5.33
N GLY A 65 23.30 -49.62 5.72
CA GLY A 65 24.08 -48.78 4.80
C GLY A 65 25.16 -47.97 5.53
N GLN A 66 26.42 -48.40 5.48
CA GLN A 66 27.54 -47.68 6.11
C GLN A 66 27.85 -46.37 5.38
N SER A 67 28.00 -45.27 6.13
CA SER A 67 29.21 -44.42 6.08
C SER A 67 29.05 -43.22 7.02
N GLY A 68 29.92 -43.14 8.02
CA GLY A 68 30.07 -41.96 8.85
C GLY A 68 31.54 -41.72 9.10
N ASP A 69 32.05 -40.59 8.64
CA ASP A 69 33.29 -40.00 9.15
C ASP A 69 33.13 -38.47 9.23
N ARG A 70 33.85 -37.84 10.15
CA ARG A 70 33.71 -36.44 10.56
C ARG A 70 35.06 -35.74 10.61
N GLY A 71 35.12 -34.56 9.98
CA GLY A 71 36.18 -33.56 10.19
C GLY A 71 37.35 -33.65 9.20
N GLY A 72 38.12 -32.59 9.01
CA GLY A 72 37.95 -31.23 9.55
C GLY A 72 39.06 -30.27 9.14
N SER A 73 38.75 -28.96 9.20
CA SER A 73 39.64 -27.79 9.34
C SER A 73 40.94 -27.65 8.50
N SER A 74 40.99 -26.61 7.67
CA SER A 74 42.06 -25.58 7.64
C SER A 74 41.72 -24.52 6.57
N SER A 75 41.37 -23.29 6.93
CA SER A 75 42.25 -22.16 7.27
C SER A 75 43.24 -21.75 6.16
N LYS A 76 43.01 -20.57 5.56
CA LYS A 76 44.06 -19.67 5.05
C LYS A 76 43.52 -18.25 4.83
N ASP A 77 44.28 -17.29 5.33
CA ASP A 77 43.99 -15.86 5.29
C ASP A 77 44.10 -15.25 3.89
N ARG A 78 43.45 -14.10 3.69
CA ARG A 78 44.15 -12.89 3.24
C ARG A 78 43.33 -11.62 3.42
N SER A 79 43.98 -10.63 4.02
CA SER A 79 43.52 -9.26 4.21
C SER A 79 44.02 -8.34 3.09
N SER A 80 43.31 -7.25 2.83
CA SER A 80 43.89 -5.97 2.37
C SER A 80 42.92 -4.81 2.67
N SER A 81 43.43 -3.58 2.72
CA SER A 81 42.77 -2.46 3.41
C SER A 81 43.01 -1.09 2.77
N GLY A 82 42.00 -0.21 2.87
CA GLY A 82 42.13 1.25 2.74
C GLY A 82 42.13 1.85 1.33
N ARG A 83 42.09 3.18 1.14
CA ARG A 83 41.71 4.29 2.05
C ARG A 83 41.65 5.64 1.28
N SER A 84 40.64 6.47 1.59
CA SER A 84 40.63 7.96 1.45
C SER A 84 40.59 8.63 0.06
N GLY A 85 39.90 9.78 -0.01
CA GLY A 85 40.00 10.77 -1.08
C GLY A 85 39.06 11.98 -0.84
N ASN A 86 39.61 13.15 -0.49
CA ASN A 86 38.84 14.39 -0.22
C ASN A 86 39.48 15.61 -0.90
N SER A 87 38.68 16.38 -1.64
CA SER A 87 38.90 17.75 -2.14
C SER A 87 37.64 18.18 -2.93
N GLY A 88 37.31 19.45 -3.23
CA GLY A 88 37.88 20.72 -2.79
C GLY A 88 37.39 21.91 -3.63
N LYS A 89 36.46 22.72 -3.07
CA LYS A 89 36.44 24.22 -3.04
C LYS A 89 36.31 25.08 -4.33
N SER A 90 35.70 26.27 -4.13
CA SER A 90 35.64 27.50 -4.99
C SER A 90 34.49 27.59 -6.02
N GLY A 91 33.88 28.77 -6.31
CA GLY A 91 34.02 30.08 -5.65
C GLY A 91 33.08 31.21 -6.15
N LYS A 92 32.77 32.15 -5.23
CA LYS A 92 32.64 33.63 -5.39
C LYS A 92 31.84 34.26 -6.56
N SER A 93 30.68 34.88 -6.24
CA SER A 93 30.17 36.25 -6.64
C SER A 93 28.66 36.39 -6.32
N GLY A 94 28.00 37.57 -6.31
CA GLY A 94 28.45 38.97 -6.30
C GLY A 94 27.37 39.98 -6.78
N SER A 95 27.16 41.11 -6.06
CA SER A 95 26.20 42.21 -6.37
C SER A 95 24.69 41.86 -6.31
N GLY A 96 23.71 42.73 -6.02
CA GLY A 96 23.69 44.13 -5.53
C GLY A 96 22.30 44.80 -5.71
N SER A 97 21.89 45.72 -4.81
CA SER A 97 20.64 46.56 -4.79
C SER A 97 19.27 45.83 -4.87
N GLY A 98 18.20 46.17 -4.12
CA GLY A 98 17.46 47.45 -3.98
C GLY A 98 16.07 47.25 -4.63
N ASN A 99 14.94 47.90 -4.31
CA ASN A 99 14.47 48.79 -3.24
C ASN A 99 12.91 48.78 -3.27
N GLU A 100 12.21 49.15 -2.17
CA GLU A 100 10.73 49.43 -2.10
C GLU A 100 9.75 48.33 -2.62
N GLY A 101 8.42 48.34 -2.45
CA GLY A 101 7.43 49.07 -1.64
C GLY A 101 6.16 48.18 -1.59
N GLY A 102 5.25 48.20 -0.60
CA GLY A 102 4.22 49.23 -0.40
C GLY A 102 2.84 48.76 -0.92
N THR A 103 1.76 48.92 -0.12
CA THR A 103 0.32 48.58 -0.40
C THR A 103 0.01 47.06 -0.52
N ARG A 104 -0.94 46.43 0.21
CA ARG A 104 -2.35 46.72 0.59
C ARG A 104 -3.32 46.68 -0.60
N ASP A 105 -4.15 45.63 -0.69
CA ASP A 105 -5.60 45.76 -0.46
C ASP A 105 -6.33 44.42 -0.28
N ARG A 106 -7.50 44.51 0.37
CA ARG A 106 -8.57 43.49 0.58
C ARG A 106 -9.90 44.13 0.07
N PRO A 107 -11.08 43.54 0.29
CA PRO A 107 -11.63 42.31 -0.30
C PRO A 107 -13.02 42.58 -0.96
N ARG A 108 -13.62 41.54 -1.56
CA ARG A 108 -15.09 41.39 -1.77
C ARG A 108 -15.37 39.87 -1.72
N THR A 109 -16.30 39.27 -0.97
CA THR A 109 -17.69 39.58 -0.56
C THR A 109 -18.59 39.89 -1.76
N GLY A 110 -19.62 39.09 -2.08
CA GLY A 110 -20.08 37.81 -1.54
C GLY A 110 -21.28 37.34 -2.38
N ASP A 111 -21.95 36.25 -2.01
CA ASP A 111 -23.42 36.16 -1.86
C ASP A 111 -23.91 34.70 -1.79
N ALA A 112 -25.04 34.54 -1.10
CA ALA A 112 -25.73 33.26 -0.88
C ALA A 112 -27.24 33.44 -1.03
N ARG A 113 -27.93 32.39 -1.52
CA ARG A 113 -29.39 32.06 -1.53
C ARG A 113 -29.60 30.97 -2.60
N GLY A 114 -30.54 30.02 -2.52
CA GLY A 114 -31.56 29.70 -1.51
C GLY A 114 -32.79 29.04 -2.18
N GLY A 115 -33.52 28.14 -1.47
CA GLY A 115 -34.76 27.45 -1.92
C GLY A 115 -34.57 25.94 -2.12
N GLN A 116 -35.15 25.02 -1.33
CA GLN A 116 -36.58 24.63 -1.17
C GLN A 116 -37.12 23.91 -2.43
N ALA A 117 -37.40 22.60 -2.45
CA ALA A 117 -38.29 21.74 -1.62
C ALA A 117 -39.77 21.78 -2.06
N ASN A 118 -40.37 20.61 -2.30
CA ASN A 118 -41.81 20.34 -2.43
C ASN A 118 -42.10 18.84 -2.24
N ASP A 119 -43.38 18.49 -2.04
CA ASP A 119 -43.87 17.32 -1.28
C ASP A 119 -45.07 16.61 -1.96
N GLY A 120 -45.42 15.39 -1.49
CA GLY A 120 -46.62 14.60 -1.84
C GLY A 120 -46.51 13.65 -3.05
N GLY A 121 -47.18 12.49 -3.12
CA GLY A 121 -48.03 11.77 -2.14
C GLY A 121 -49.00 10.77 -2.82
N ASP A 122 -49.28 9.61 -2.19
CA ASP A 122 -50.27 8.56 -2.57
C ASP A 122 -50.04 7.84 -3.93
N GLY A 123 -50.52 6.62 -4.27
CA GLY A 123 -51.32 5.58 -3.58
C GLY A 123 -52.13 4.77 -4.63
N GLY A 124 -52.03 3.43 -4.69
CA GLY A 124 -52.85 2.60 -5.59
C GLY A 124 -52.18 1.36 -6.23
N GLU A 125 -52.97 0.31 -6.49
CA GLU A 125 -52.52 -1.08 -6.74
C GLU A 125 -52.33 -1.53 -8.21
N ARG A 126 -51.65 -2.68 -8.33
CA ARG A 126 -51.41 -3.57 -9.50
C ARG A 126 -52.72 -4.02 -10.19
N PRO A 127 -52.75 -4.35 -11.51
CA PRO A 127 -51.96 -5.46 -12.10
C PRO A 127 -51.47 -5.22 -13.56
N ASP A 128 -50.74 -6.09 -14.27
CA ASP A 128 -50.19 -7.43 -13.94
C ASP A 128 -48.91 -7.79 -14.75
N GLY A 129 -48.34 -8.98 -14.49
CA GLY A 129 -47.78 -9.89 -15.50
C GLY A 129 -46.70 -9.41 -16.49
N GLN A 130 -45.43 -9.41 -16.06
CA GLN A 130 -44.35 -9.79 -16.98
C GLN A 130 -43.27 -10.56 -16.23
N GLU A 131 -43.07 -11.82 -16.64
CA GLU A 131 -42.10 -12.74 -16.03
C GLU A 131 -40.69 -12.27 -16.35
N SER A 132 -40.04 -11.63 -15.38
CA SER A 132 -38.59 -11.41 -15.43
C SER A 132 -37.93 -12.75 -15.18
N GLU A 133 -37.40 -13.36 -16.25
CA GLU A 133 -36.57 -14.56 -16.16
C GLU A 133 -35.48 -14.35 -15.10
N GLY A 134 -35.36 -15.31 -14.18
CA GLY A 134 -34.45 -15.20 -13.05
C GLY A 134 -33.00 -15.18 -13.51
N SER A 135 -32.34 -14.03 -13.39
CA SER A 135 -30.89 -14.01 -13.31
C SER A 135 -30.49 -14.74 -12.03
N ASP A 136 -29.89 -15.93 -12.18
CA ASP A 136 -29.26 -16.70 -11.10
C ASP A 136 -28.04 -15.94 -10.53
N GLU A 137 -28.33 -14.85 -9.81
CA GLU A 137 -27.34 -14.11 -9.03
C GLU A 137 -27.01 -14.97 -7.81
N GLN A 138 -25.92 -15.73 -7.90
CA GLN A 138 -25.38 -16.46 -6.76
C GLN A 138 -25.25 -15.49 -5.58
N PRO A 139 -25.77 -15.83 -4.38
CA PRO A 139 -25.77 -14.92 -3.25
C PRO A 139 -24.34 -14.49 -2.94
N ALA A 140 -24.08 -13.19 -3.07
CA ALA A 140 -22.76 -12.61 -2.82
C ALA A 140 -22.29 -13.04 -1.43
N LYS A 141 -21.05 -13.54 -1.34
CA LYS A 141 -20.48 -13.97 -0.06
C LYS A 141 -20.56 -12.80 0.94
N PRO A 142 -21.02 -13.03 2.19
CA PRO A 142 -21.12 -11.96 3.17
C PRO A 142 -19.74 -11.36 3.44
N ARG A 143 -19.66 -10.02 3.56
CA ARG A 143 -18.42 -9.31 3.91
C ARG A 143 -17.74 -9.98 5.13
N PRO A 144 -16.41 -10.13 5.17
CA PRO A 144 -15.74 -10.69 6.34
C PRO A 144 -15.85 -9.78 7.56
N THR A 145 -15.67 -10.37 8.73
CA THR A 145 -15.41 -9.72 10.02
C THR A 145 -13.94 -9.31 10.13
N ALA A 146 -13.64 -8.43 11.09
CA ALA A 146 -12.26 -8.09 11.43
C ALA A 146 -11.46 -9.31 11.94
N GLU A 147 -12.11 -10.24 12.67
CA GLU A 147 -11.42 -11.43 13.21
C GLU A 147 -11.10 -12.44 12.10
N GLU A 148 -12.00 -12.73 11.15
CA GLU A 148 -11.69 -13.60 10.00
C GLU A 148 -10.45 -13.09 9.22
N ALA A 149 -10.29 -11.77 9.09
CA ALA A 149 -9.12 -11.16 8.48
C ALA A 149 -7.85 -11.26 9.35
N ILE A 150 -7.97 -11.10 10.66
CA ILE A 150 -6.88 -11.32 11.63
C ILE A 150 -6.45 -12.79 11.64
N GLU A 151 -7.39 -13.74 11.61
CA GLU A 151 -7.13 -15.18 11.56
C GLU A 151 -6.44 -15.58 10.26
N LEU A 152 -6.88 -15.06 9.12
CA LEU A 152 -6.17 -15.24 7.86
C LEU A 152 -4.74 -14.71 7.96
N ALA A 153 -4.52 -13.51 8.48
CA ALA A 153 -3.17 -12.98 8.70
C ALA A 153 -2.35 -13.85 9.67
N ARG A 154 -2.98 -14.37 10.73
CA ARG A 154 -2.36 -15.18 11.77
C ARG A 154 -1.90 -16.54 11.22
N SER A 155 -2.69 -17.14 10.32
CA SER A 155 -2.33 -18.38 9.61
C SER A 155 -1.06 -18.26 8.77
N GLN A 156 -0.63 -17.04 8.44
CA GLN A 156 0.58 -16.77 7.67
C GLN A 156 1.83 -16.56 8.54
N VAL A 157 1.70 -16.42 9.87
CA VAL A 157 2.83 -16.19 10.77
C VAL A 157 3.83 -17.33 10.65
N GLY A 158 5.09 -16.99 10.36
CA GLY A 158 6.15 -17.97 10.11
C GLY A 158 6.57 -18.07 8.64
N VAL A 159 5.69 -17.74 7.68
CA VAL A 159 6.05 -17.65 6.25
C VAL A 159 7.21 -16.66 6.09
N LYS A 160 8.26 -17.09 5.38
CA LYS A 160 9.52 -16.36 5.24
C LYS A 160 10.01 -16.36 3.79
N GLU A 161 10.94 -15.46 3.51
CA GLU A 161 11.73 -15.49 2.27
C GLU A 161 12.44 -16.84 2.09
N ASP A 162 12.50 -17.28 0.82
CA ASP A 162 13.34 -18.40 0.40
C ASP A 162 14.83 -18.01 0.36
N ALA A 163 15.68 -18.93 -0.10
CA ALA A 163 17.12 -18.67 -0.24
C ALA A 163 17.45 -17.57 -1.27
N ASN A 164 16.51 -17.23 -2.16
CA ASN A 164 16.67 -16.22 -3.20
C ASN A 164 16.19 -14.82 -2.75
N GLY A 165 15.56 -14.71 -1.57
CA GLY A 165 14.93 -13.48 -1.08
C GLY A 165 13.52 -13.26 -1.62
N GLU A 166 12.84 -14.33 -2.05
CA GLU A 166 11.53 -14.29 -2.71
C GLU A 166 10.44 -14.87 -1.80
N THR A 167 9.19 -14.42 -1.96
CA THR A 167 8.03 -15.00 -1.28
C THR A 167 6.88 -15.29 -2.23
N LYS A 168 5.93 -16.11 -1.77
CA LYS A 168 4.65 -16.29 -2.47
C LYS A 168 3.88 -14.97 -2.67
N TYR A 169 4.09 -13.96 -1.82
CA TYR A 169 3.45 -12.65 -1.97
C TYR A 169 4.06 -11.84 -3.12
N ASN A 170 5.39 -11.89 -3.30
CA ASN A 170 6.06 -11.32 -4.48
C ASN A 170 5.56 -12.01 -5.77
N GLN A 171 5.48 -13.34 -5.76
CA GLN A 171 5.03 -14.14 -6.91
C GLN A 171 3.56 -13.87 -7.27
N TRP A 172 2.66 -13.88 -6.28
CA TRP A 172 1.25 -13.51 -6.46
C TRP A 172 1.11 -12.08 -6.99
N TYR A 173 1.82 -11.11 -6.40
CA TYR A 173 1.70 -9.72 -6.83
C TYR A 173 2.13 -9.55 -8.29
N MET A 174 3.25 -10.16 -8.71
CA MET A 174 3.69 -10.16 -10.11
C MET A 174 2.70 -10.80 -11.08
N ALA A 175 1.96 -11.82 -10.65
CA ALA A 175 0.93 -12.47 -11.46
C ALA A 175 -0.37 -11.66 -11.55
N SER A 176 -0.63 -10.77 -10.59
CA SER A 176 -1.85 -9.96 -10.54
C SER A 176 -1.90 -8.89 -11.66
N PRO A 177 -3.11 -8.48 -12.09
CA PRO A 177 -3.28 -7.27 -12.93
C PRO A 177 -2.67 -6.02 -12.27
N ARG A 178 -2.75 -5.94 -10.93
CA ARG A 178 -2.32 -4.78 -10.14
C ARG A 178 -0.84 -4.45 -10.29
N ALA A 179 0.04 -5.44 -10.50
CA ALA A 179 1.45 -5.16 -10.78
C ALA A 179 1.66 -4.38 -12.09
N LYS A 180 0.82 -4.61 -13.12
CA LYS A 180 0.89 -3.87 -14.39
C LYS A 180 0.41 -2.43 -14.21
N GLU A 181 -0.67 -2.22 -13.48
CA GLU A 181 -1.18 -0.89 -13.12
C GLU A 181 -0.17 -0.08 -12.33
N THR A 182 0.49 -0.72 -11.36
CA THR A 182 1.50 -0.08 -10.49
C THR A 182 2.75 0.31 -11.29
N VAL A 183 3.20 -0.55 -12.22
CA VAL A 183 4.27 -0.21 -13.17
C VAL A 183 3.87 0.91 -14.13
N ALA A 184 2.61 0.97 -14.57
CA ALA A 184 2.12 2.06 -15.41
C ALA A 184 2.05 3.40 -14.65
N ARG A 185 1.76 3.36 -13.34
CA ARG A 185 1.71 4.53 -12.45
C ARG A 185 3.10 5.05 -12.05
N ASP A 186 3.98 4.14 -11.63
CA ASP A 186 5.24 4.46 -10.93
C ASP A 186 6.50 4.21 -11.78
N GLY A 187 6.36 3.52 -12.92
CA GLY A 187 7.46 3.05 -13.75
C GLY A 187 8.08 1.72 -13.27
N GLY A 188 9.24 1.39 -13.82
CA GLY A 188 9.95 0.14 -13.49
C GLY A 188 9.50 -1.05 -14.35
N SER A 189 9.38 -2.24 -13.74
CA SER A 189 8.92 -3.46 -14.42
C SER A 189 8.29 -4.43 -13.43
N VAL A 190 7.40 -5.31 -13.92
CA VAL A 190 6.73 -6.33 -13.09
C VAL A 190 7.75 -7.23 -12.39
N ARG A 191 8.82 -7.63 -13.09
CA ARG A 191 9.92 -8.43 -12.52
C ARG A 191 10.65 -7.73 -11.37
N GLY A 192 10.60 -6.39 -11.29
CA GLY A 192 11.15 -5.63 -10.18
C GLY A 192 10.51 -6.00 -8.83
N TYR A 193 9.27 -6.48 -8.81
CA TYR A 193 8.60 -6.94 -7.60
C TYR A 193 9.10 -8.28 -7.08
N GLN A 194 9.85 -9.07 -7.86
CA GLN A 194 10.31 -10.42 -7.49
C GLN A 194 11.06 -10.46 -6.14
N LYS A 195 11.89 -9.43 -5.89
CA LYS A 195 12.73 -9.30 -4.68
C LYS A 195 12.51 -7.97 -3.96
N ALA A 196 11.38 -7.32 -4.21
CA ALA A 196 11.01 -6.08 -3.53
C ALA A 196 10.54 -6.37 -2.09
N PRO A 197 10.67 -5.40 -1.16
CA PRO A 197 10.03 -5.45 0.15
C PRO A 197 8.53 -5.74 0.00
N TRP A 198 8.06 -6.82 0.62
CA TRP A 198 6.75 -7.42 0.36
C TRP A 198 5.71 -7.18 1.47
N CYS A 199 6.00 -6.29 2.43
CA CYS A 199 5.07 -5.97 3.52
C CYS A 199 3.68 -5.54 3.01
N ASP A 200 3.63 -4.73 1.95
CA ASP A 200 2.38 -4.23 1.37
C ASP A 200 1.70 -5.23 0.43
N MET A 201 2.51 -6.01 -0.29
CA MET A 201 2.03 -7.14 -1.09
C MET A 201 1.35 -8.19 -0.21
N PHE A 202 1.83 -8.41 1.02
CA PHE A 202 1.19 -9.28 2.00
C PHE A 202 -0.20 -8.75 2.43
N ILE A 203 -0.34 -7.46 2.76
CA ILE A 203 -1.64 -6.88 3.13
C ILE A 203 -2.61 -6.91 1.94
N SER A 204 -2.13 -6.59 0.75
CA SER A 204 -2.90 -6.67 -0.49
C SER A 204 -3.37 -8.10 -0.79
N TRP A 205 -2.52 -9.10 -0.51
CA TRP A 205 -2.87 -10.51 -0.62
C TRP A 205 -3.96 -10.92 0.37
N LEU A 206 -3.94 -10.42 1.61
CA LEU A 206 -5.04 -10.70 2.57
C LEU A 206 -6.39 -10.21 2.02
N GLY A 207 -6.42 -8.99 1.47
CA GLY A 207 -7.64 -8.44 0.85
C GLY A 207 -8.15 -9.28 -0.32
N ASP A 208 -7.24 -9.71 -1.20
CA ASP A 208 -7.54 -10.58 -2.34
C ASP A 208 -8.11 -11.95 -1.92
N GLN A 209 -7.46 -12.63 -0.97
CA GLN A 209 -7.92 -13.95 -0.50
C GLN A 209 -9.26 -13.92 0.25
N LEU A 210 -9.60 -12.79 0.88
CA LEU A 210 -10.90 -12.56 1.49
C LEU A 210 -12.00 -12.20 0.47
N GLY A 211 -11.65 -11.95 -0.80
CA GLY A 211 -12.58 -11.36 -1.78
C GLY A 211 -12.99 -9.93 -1.41
N PHE A 212 -12.11 -9.19 -0.74
CA PHE A 212 -12.40 -7.95 -0.02
C PHE A 212 -11.39 -6.83 -0.35
N ALA A 213 -10.79 -6.89 -1.55
CA ALA A 213 -9.77 -5.96 -2.02
C ALA A 213 -10.31 -4.53 -2.26
N ASP A 214 -11.62 -4.36 -2.46
CA ASP A 214 -12.30 -3.06 -2.49
C ASP A 214 -12.29 -2.34 -1.12
N GLN A 215 -12.24 -3.11 -0.04
CA GLN A 215 -12.16 -2.61 1.33
C GLN A 215 -10.73 -2.57 1.86
N PHE A 216 -9.89 -3.53 1.47
CA PHE A 216 -8.48 -3.58 1.88
C PHE A 216 -7.58 -2.65 1.09
N GLY A 217 -7.89 -2.39 -0.19
CA GLY A 217 -6.94 -1.81 -1.14
C GLY A 217 -5.95 -2.86 -1.67
N SER A 218 -5.12 -2.46 -2.64
CA SER A 218 -4.07 -3.33 -3.19
C SER A 218 -2.94 -2.50 -3.77
N ASP A 219 -1.72 -2.66 -3.26
CA ASP A 219 -0.52 -1.97 -3.74
C ASP A 219 0.78 -2.70 -3.33
N ALA A 220 1.90 -2.29 -3.93
CA ALA A 220 3.23 -2.66 -3.48
C ALA A 220 3.95 -1.51 -2.75
N TRP A 221 3.38 -0.30 -2.81
CA TRP A 221 3.96 0.89 -2.22
C TRP A 221 3.07 1.48 -1.12
N THR A 222 3.53 1.32 0.13
CA THR A 222 2.81 1.68 1.37
C THR A 222 2.28 3.11 1.40
N VAL A 223 3.00 4.06 0.79
CA VAL A 223 2.59 5.47 0.68
C VAL A 223 1.40 5.63 -0.28
N ALA A 224 1.37 4.91 -1.39
CA ALA A 224 0.23 4.91 -2.30
C ALA A 224 -0.99 4.22 -1.67
N HIS A 225 -0.77 3.12 -0.95
CA HIS A 225 -1.83 2.41 -0.24
C HIS A 225 -2.48 3.28 0.86
N ALA A 226 -1.68 3.98 1.66
CA ALA A 226 -2.17 4.95 2.64
C ALA A 226 -2.94 6.13 2.00
N ARG A 227 -2.49 6.61 0.82
CA ARG A 227 -3.23 7.62 0.05
C ARG A 227 -4.58 7.07 -0.42
N TRP A 228 -4.62 5.84 -0.90
CA TRP A 228 -5.88 5.20 -1.31
C TRP A 228 -6.88 5.16 -0.15
N PHE A 229 -6.50 4.69 1.04
CA PHE A 229 -7.39 4.72 2.21
C PHE A 229 -7.89 6.13 2.55
N ARG A 230 -7.02 7.15 2.49
CA ARG A 230 -7.40 8.55 2.67
C ARG A 230 -8.40 9.02 1.62
N ASP A 231 -8.16 8.68 0.35
CA ASP A 231 -8.97 9.10 -0.79
C ASP A 231 -10.33 8.37 -0.83
N GLN A 232 -10.42 7.19 -0.19
CA GLN A 232 -11.68 6.50 0.13
C GLN A 232 -12.40 7.05 1.37
N GLY A 233 -11.87 8.07 2.06
CA GLY A 233 -12.43 8.60 3.31
C GLY A 233 -12.25 7.68 4.53
N ARG A 234 -11.44 6.62 4.41
CA ARG A 234 -11.28 5.53 5.39
C ARG A 234 -9.89 5.53 6.04
N TRP A 235 -9.40 6.72 6.40
CA TRP A 235 -8.12 6.94 7.07
C TRP A 235 -8.30 7.65 8.42
N GLY A 236 -7.55 7.25 9.45
CA GLY A 236 -7.55 7.92 10.75
C GLY A 236 -6.39 7.55 11.67
N THR A 237 -6.56 7.85 12.97
CA THR A 237 -5.50 7.78 13.99
C THR A 237 -5.77 6.79 15.12
N GLU A 238 -6.96 6.18 15.15
CA GLU A 238 -7.33 5.24 16.22
C GLU A 238 -7.08 3.78 15.83
N PRO A 239 -6.39 2.99 16.66
CA PRO A 239 -6.21 1.56 16.43
C PRO A 239 -7.53 0.80 16.67
N LYS A 240 -7.89 -0.07 15.72
CA LYS A 240 -9.00 -1.01 15.82
C LYS A 240 -8.52 -2.39 15.34
N PRO A 241 -9.02 -3.52 15.89
CA PRO A 241 -8.81 -4.84 15.31
C PRO A 241 -9.18 -4.83 13.81
N GLY A 242 -8.35 -5.46 12.98
CA GLY A 242 -8.52 -5.51 11.52
C GLY A 242 -8.14 -4.22 10.78
N ALA A 243 -7.81 -3.11 11.47
CA ALA A 243 -7.34 -1.90 10.81
C ALA A 243 -5.94 -2.12 10.20
N ILE A 244 -5.69 -1.52 9.04
CA ILE A 244 -4.39 -1.57 8.36
C ILE A 244 -3.51 -0.47 8.94
N VAL A 245 -2.45 -0.83 9.65
CA VAL A 245 -1.56 0.11 10.34
C VAL A 245 -0.35 0.45 9.49
N PHE A 246 -0.01 1.75 9.42
CA PHE A 246 1.10 2.26 8.62
C PHE A 246 2.16 2.94 9.51
N TYR A 247 3.43 2.63 9.26
CA TYR A 247 4.53 3.02 10.15
C TYR A 247 5.59 3.91 9.49
N ALA A 248 6.12 4.84 10.29
CA ALA A 248 7.32 5.62 10.04
C ALA A 248 8.31 5.39 11.19
N TRP A 249 9.39 4.64 10.96
CA TRP A 249 10.33 4.24 12.02
C TRP A 249 11.07 5.41 12.69
N ASN A 250 11.23 6.53 11.98
CA ASN A 250 11.77 7.78 12.51
C ASN A 250 10.76 8.58 13.36
N GLY A 251 9.53 8.09 13.53
CA GLY A 251 8.45 8.79 14.23
C GLY A 251 7.69 9.80 13.37
N GLY A 252 7.93 9.86 12.06
CA GLY A 252 7.18 10.69 11.10
C GLY A 252 5.67 10.53 11.19
N LYS A 253 4.94 11.52 10.69
CA LYS A 253 3.47 11.64 10.80
C LYS A 253 2.80 12.04 9.48
N ASN A 254 3.57 12.24 8.41
CA ASN A 254 3.04 12.45 7.09
C ASN A 254 2.92 11.10 6.37
N ILE A 255 1.95 10.97 5.46
CA ILE A 255 1.81 9.77 4.60
C ILE A 255 3.08 9.52 3.77
N SER A 256 3.86 10.55 3.43
CA SER A 256 5.16 10.44 2.76
C SER A 256 6.27 9.80 3.60
N ASP A 257 6.11 9.73 4.93
CA ASP A 257 7.11 9.21 5.85
C ASP A 257 6.96 7.70 6.08
N ILE A 258 5.91 7.09 5.51
CA ILE A 258 5.56 5.67 5.68
C ILE A 258 6.61 4.79 4.98
N VAL A 259 7.09 3.80 5.72
CA VAL A 259 8.09 2.82 5.26
C VAL A 259 7.69 1.36 5.50
N HIS A 260 6.58 1.11 6.21
CA HIS A 260 6.11 -0.24 6.52
C HIS A 260 4.61 -0.26 6.83
N ILE A 261 4.01 -1.45 6.83
CA ILE A 261 2.57 -1.69 6.99
C ILE A 261 2.32 -3.03 7.71
N GLY A 262 1.17 -3.15 8.38
CA GLY A 262 0.67 -4.38 9.00
C GLY A 262 -0.85 -4.36 9.18
N ILE A 263 -1.41 -5.43 9.74
CA ILE A 263 -2.82 -5.47 10.19
C ILE A 263 -2.86 -5.55 11.72
N VAL A 264 -3.63 -4.67 12.36
CA VAL A 264 -3.78 -4.61 13.83
C VAL A 264 -4.57 -5.82 14.32
N THR A 265 -4.02 -6.56 15.28
CA THR A 265 -4.78 -7.58 16.02
C THR A 265 -5.54 -6.94 17.17
N ARG A 266 -4.90 -6.04 17.93
CA ARG A 266 -5.50 -5.35 19.09
C ARG A 266 -4.69 -4.13 19.54
N LYS A 267 -5.36 -3.19 20.23
CA LYS A 267 -4.70 -2.21 21.09
C LYS A 267 -4.26 -2.92 22.38
N ILE A 268 -3.00 -2.78 22.79
CA ILE A 268 -2.51 -3.32 24.08
C ILE A 268 -2.71 -2.28 25.18
N ASN A 269 -2.33 -1.04 24.89
CA ASN A 269 -2.53 0.15 25.73
C ASN A 269 -2.39 1.41 24.85
N ASP A 270 -2.49 2.61 25.43
CA ASP A 270 -2.41 3.88 24.66
C ASP A 270 -1.06 4.12 23.96
N THR A 271 -0.01 3.43 24.40
CA THR A 271 1.33 3.55 23.84
C THR A 271 1.74 2.39 22.93
N THR A 272 0.96 1.30 22.87
CA THR A 272 1.36 0.05 22.21
C THR A 272 0.18 -0.65 21.52
N VAL A 273 0.39 -1.04 20.26
CA VAL A 273 -0.52 -1.92 19.50
C VAL A 273 0.16 -3.25 19.21
N GLU A 274 -0.63 -4.30 19.00
CA GLU A 274 -0.18 -5.56 18.42
C GLU A 274 -0.65 -5.65 16.97
N ALA A 275 0.23 -6.12 16.09
CA ALA A 275 -0.05 -6.25 14.67
C ALA A 275 0.62 -7.50 14.08
N ILE A 276 0.09 -7.97 12.96
CA ILE A 276 0.73 -8.97 12.09
C ILE A 276 1.32 -8.24 10.89
N GLU A 277 2.61 -8.44 10.66
CA GLU A 277 3.41 -7.69 9.69
C GLU A 277 4.15 -8.66 8.76
N GLY A 278 4.04 -8.45 7.44
CA GLY A 278 4.87 -9.12 6.44
C GLY A 278 6.26 -8.47 6.32
N ASN A 279 7.24 -9.19 5.77
CA ASN A 279 8.63 -8.74 5.57
C ASN A 279 9.37 -8.23 6.82
N THR A 280 8.85 -8.50 8.03
CA THR A 280 9.56 -8.22 9.28
C THR A 280 10.46 -9.38 9.66
N ASP A 281 11.76 -9.10 9.80
CA ASP A 281 12.83 -10.10 9.88
C ASP A 281 12.74 -11.13 8.73
N LYS A 282 12.47 -10.63 7.51
CA LYS A 282 12.29 -11.43 6.28
C LYS A 282 11.12 -12.42 6.32
N ALA A 283 10.11 -12.15 7.15
CA ALA A 283 9.01 -13.07 7.38
C ALA A 283 7.73 -12.39 7.86
N VAL A 284 6.64 -13.16 7.96
CA VAL A 284 5.42 -12.76 8.64
C VAL A 284 5.61 -12.95 10.15
N ARG A 285 5.35 -11.91 10.92
CA ARG A 285 5.56 -11.87 12.38
C ARG A 285 4.42 -11.17 13.09
N VAL A 286 4.07 -11.66 14.28
CA VAL A 286 3.35 -10.86 15.28
C VAL A 286 4.34 -9.91 15.94
N ARG A 287 4.00 -8.63 16.02
CA ARG A 287 4.82 -7.59 16.67
C ARG A 287 3.98 -6.72 17.58
N GLN A 288 4.60 -6.28 18.67
CA GLN A 288 4.11 -5.15 19.46
C GLN A 288 4.87 -3.91 18.98
N ARG A 289 4.15 -2.84 18.61
CA ARG A 289 4.73 -1.60 18.08
C ARG A 289 4.28 -0.40 18.90
N PRO A 290 5.19 0.56 19.19
CA PRO A 290 4.82 1.74 19.94
C PRO A 290 4.03 2.72 19.05
N THR A 291 2.99 3.34 19.57
CA THR A 291 2.13 4.27 18.80
C THR A 291 2.90 5.46 18.23
N ARG A 292 4.00 5.86 18.86
CA ARG A 292 4.91 6.92 18.34
C ARG A 292 5.47 6.64 16.94
N THR A 293 5.63 5.38 16.52
CA THR A 293 6.11 5.01 15.18
C THR A 293 5.00 4.85 14.14
N ILE A 294 3.74 5.09 14.51
CA ILE A 294 2.58 4.96 13.61
C ILE A 294 2.29 6.31 12.95
N VAL A 295 1.93 6.29 11.67
CA VAL A 295 1.49 7.47 10.89
C VAL A 295 -0.04 7.57 10.92
N GLY A 296 -0.72 6.44 10.78
CA GLY A 296 -2.17 6.32 10.85
C GLY A 296 -2.63 4.93 10.46
N TYR A 297 -3.95 4.80 10.26
CA TYR A 297 -4.62 3.54 10.00
C TYR A 297 -5.61 3.68 8.83
N GLY A 298 -5.66 2.65 7.99
CA GLY A 298 -6.73 2.40 7.03
C GLY A 298 -7.83 1.53 7.64
N TYR A 299 -9.09 1.79 7.29
CA TYR A 299 -10.26 1.11 7.85
C TYR A 299 -11.06 0.35 6.76
N PRO A 300 -10.89 -0.97 6.62
CA PRO A 300 -11.82 -1.81 5.87
C PRO A 300 -13.20 -1.86 6.56
N GLU A 301 -14.30 -1.86 5.78
CA GLU A 301 -15.67 -1.89 6.30
C GLU A 301 -16.20 -3.31 6.55
N TYR A 302 -15.60 -3.98 7.52
CA TYR A 302 -16.00 -5.33 7.96
C TYR A 302 -17.48 -5.42 8.37
N ARG A 303 -18.08 -6.62 8.29
CA ARG A 303 -19.33 -6.91 8.99
C ARG A 303 -19.09 -6.90 10.51
N SER A 304 -20.13 -6.51 11.26
CA SER A 304 -20.18 -6.61 12.73
C SER A 304 -20.44 -8.03 13.20
#